data_AF-A0A5B0GTK6-F1
#
_entry.id   AF-A0A5B0GTK6-F1
#
_cell.length_a   1.000
_cell.length_b   1.000
_cell.length_c   1.000
_cell.angle_alpha   90.00
_cell.angle_beta   90.00
_cell.angle_gamma   90.00
#
_symmetry.space_group_name_H-M   'P 1'
#
loop_
_entity.id
_entity.type
_entity.pdbx_description
1 polymer ?
#
loop_
_entity_poly.entity_id
_entity_poly.type
_entity_poly.pdbx_seq_one_letter_code
_entity_poly.pdbx_strand_id
1 'polypeptide(L)'
;MARTGEQSLRVVAEKWLEFNALSAARVTACGRTLSEGSRYVCVETTHDSEKVALFFFRHDDGCWRVFPPAPTLPEMTLERLAA
;
A
#
# COMPACT_ATOMS: atom_id res chain seq x y z
N MET A 1 -17.63 0.99 -11.00
CA MET A 1 -16.86 1.81 -11.97
C MET A 1 -15.45 1.94 -11.43
N ALA A 2 -14.44 1.41 -12.13
CA ALA A 2 -13.04 1.58 -11.72
C ALA A 2 -12.68 3.06 -11.84
N ARG A 3 -12.06 3.63 -10.80
CA ARG A 3 -11.65 5.04 -10.80
C ARG A 3 -10.45 5.18 -11.73
N THR A 4 -10.47 6.20 -12.58
CA THR A 4 -9.41 6.46 -13.57
C THR A 4 -8.05 6.54 -12.88
N GLY A 5 -7.18 5.55 -13.08
CA GLY A 5 -5.87 5.47 -12.43
C GLY A 5 -5.70 4.32 -11.42
N GLU A 6 -6.76 3.57 -11.06
CA GLU A 6 -6.65 2.39 -10.19
C GLU A 6 -5.70 1.33 -10.80
N GLN A 7 -4.48 1.25 -10.26
CA GLN A 7 -3.55 0.16 -10.59
C GLN A 7 -3.89 -1.06 -9.73
N SER A 8 -3.97 -2.23 -10.36
CA SER A 8 -4.13 -3.49 -9.62
C SER A 8 -2.89 -3.77 -8.76
N LEU A 9 -3.07 -4.51 -7.67
CA LEU A 9 -1.95 -4.91 -6.80
C LEU A 9 -0.85 -5.62 -7.61
N ARG A 10 -1.24 -6.46 -8.57
CA ARG A 10 -0.32 -7.19 -9.44
C ARG A 10 0.60 -6.24 -10.23
N VAL A 11 0.04 -5.21 -10.86
CA VAL A 11 0.82 -4.24 -11.66
C VAL A 11 1.83 -3.49 -10.80
N VAL A 12 1.47 -3.16 -9.56
CA VAL A 12 2.39 -2.49 -8.63
C VAL A 12 3.44 -3.47 -8.12
N ALA A 13 3.04 -4.69 -7.77
CA ALA A 13 3.97 -5.74 -7.33
C ALA A 13 5.00 -6.06 -8.43
N GLU A 14 4.62 -6.09 -9.71
CA GLU A 14 5.52 -6.27 -10.87
C GLU A 14 6.57 -5.17 -11.03
N LYS A 15 6.34 -3.99 -10.46
CA LYS A 15 7.32 -2.89 -10.49
C LYS A 15 8.34 -2.98 -9.36
N TRP A 16 7.94 -3.53 -8.21
CA TRP A 16 8.77 -3.59 -7.01
C TRP A 16 9.47 -4.94 -6.85
N LEU A 17 8.80 -6.00 -7.27
CA LEU A 17 9.31 -7.35 -7.31
C LEU A 17 9.70 -7.66 -8.75
N GLU A 18 10.91 -8.15 -8.94
CA GLU A 18 11.35 -8.63 -10.25
C GLU A 18 10.35 -9.65 -10.80
N PHE A 19 10.13 -9.65 -12.11
CA PHE A 19 9.13 -10.52 -12.76
C PHE A 19 9.34 -12.01 -12.41
N ASN A 20 10.60 -12.46 -12.31
CA ASN A 20 10.93 -13.82 -11.91
C ASN A 20 10.53 -14.09 -10.45
N ALA A 21 10.79 -13.16 -9.54
CA ALA A 21 10.42 -13.28 -8.13
C ALA A 21 8.89 -13.31 -7.93
N LEU A 22 8.11 -12.70 -8.83
CA LEU A 22 6.66 -12.76 -8.75
C LEU A 22 6.03 -14.12 -9.01
N SER A 23 6.68 -14.96 -9.82
CA SER A 23 6.19 -16.32 -10.06
C SER A 23 6.17 -17.17 -8.78
N ALA A 24 7.05 -16.86 -7.83
CA ALA A 24 7.14 -17.49 -6.52
C ALA A 24 6.45 -16.67 -5.40
N ALA A 25 5.93 -15.48 -5.72
CA ALA A 25 5.35 -14.59 -4.72
C ALA A 25 4.02 -15.11 -4.17
N ARG A 26 3.82 -14.94 -2.86
CA ARG A 26 2.62 -15.37 -2.14
C ARG A 26 2.16 -14.29 -1.19
N VAL A 27 0.84 -14.15 -1.06
CA VAL A 27 0.25 -13.32 -0.01
C VAL A 27 0.37 -14.06 1.33
N THR A 28 1.08 -13.46 2.28
CA THR A 28 1.30 -14.05 3.63
C THR A 28 0.48 -13.37 4.71
N ALA A 29 0.10 -12.11 4.51
CA ALA A 29 -0.80 -11.40 5.41
C ALA A 29 -1.71 -10.44 4.64
N CYS A 30 -2.89 -10.18 5.18
CA CYS A 30 -3.77 -9.12 4.72
C CYS A 30 -4.54 -8.55 5.92
N GLY A 31 -4.89 -7.27 5.86
CA GLY A 31 -5.55 -6.62 6.98
C GLY A 31 -5.93 -5.18 6.69
N ARG A 32 -6.12 -4.42 7.76
CA ARG A 32 -6.41 -2.98 7.74
C ARG A 32 -5.47 -2.24 8.66
N THR A 33 -5.07 -1.03 8.26
CA THR A 33 -4.31 -0.10 9.10
C THR A 33 -5.22 0.50 10.17
N LEU A 34 -4.63 0.84 11.32
CA LEU A 34 -5.36 1.52 12.40
C LEU A 34 -5.79 2.94 11.99
N SER A 35 -4.94 3.64 11.24
CA SER A 35 -5.27 4.89 10.59
C SER A 35 -6.18 4.64 9.39
N GLU A 36 -7.40 5.17 9.43
CA GLU A 36 -8.40 5.19 8.35
C GLU A 36 -8.90 3.82 7.85
N GLY A 37 -8.48 2.70 8.44
CA GLY A 37 -8.95 1.37 8.05
C GLY A 37 -8.50 0.93 6.65
N SER A 38 -7.48 1.57 6.08
CA SER A 38 -6.96 1.27 4.75
C SER A 38 -6.44 -0.16 4.65
N ARG A 39 -6.77 -0.84 3.55
CA ARG A 39 -6.40 -2.26 3.36
C ARG A 39 -4.90 -2.38 3.11
N TYR A 40 -4.27 -3.39 3.69
CA TYR A 40 -2.90 -3.77 3.32
C TYR A 40 -2.80 -5.25 2.98
N VAL A 41 -1.78 -5.59 2.21
CA VAL A 41 -1.39 -6.95 1.84
C VAL A 41 0.12 -7.08 1.99
N CYS A 42 0.59 -8.13 2.64
CA CYS A 42 2.00 -8.53 2.64
C CYS A 42 2.21 -9.60 1.58
N VAL A 43 3.17 -9.37 0.70
CA VAL A 43 3.60 -10.32 -0.33
C VAL A 43 5.03 -10.75 0.00
N GLU A 44 5.22 -12.05 0.23
CA GLU A 44 6.52 -12.66 0.44
C GLU A 44 6.96 -13.38 -0.84
N THR A 45 8.25 -13.32 -1.16
CA THR A 45 8.89 -14.11 -2.21
C THR A 45 10.30 -14.50 -1.80
N THR A 46 10.93 -15.38 -2.58
CA THR A 46 12.36 -15.72 -2.46
C THR A 46 13.12 -15.10 -3.62
N HIS A 47 14.15 -14.32 -3.31
CA HIS A 47 15.07 -13.70 -4.26
C HIS A 47 16.50 -14.05 -3.85
N ASP A 48 17.30 -14.64 -4.74
CA ASP A 48 18.68 -15.09 -4.46
C ASP A 48 18.83 -15.95 -3.19
N SER A 49 17.88 -16.87 -2.98
CA SER A 49 17.78 -17.72 -1.77
C SER A 49 17.44 -16.98 -0.46
N GLU A 50 17.19 -15.67 -0.52
CA GLU A 50 16.74 -14.87 0.61
C GLU A 50 15.23 -14.63 0.52
N LYS A 51 14.55 -14.65 1.67
CA LYS A 51 13.13 -14.30 1.74
C LYS A 51 12.97 -12.80 1.85
N VAL A 52 12.19 -12.23 0.95
CA VAL A 52 11.87 -10.80 0.93
C VAL A 52 10.36 -10.64 1.05
N ALA A 53 9.94 -9.71 1.89
CA ALA A 53 8.54 -9.37 2.06
C ALA A 53 8.30 -7.88 1.82
N LEU A 54 7.25 -7.56 1.06
CA LEU A 54 6.80 -6.19 0.80
C LEU A 54 5.35 -6.02 1.23
N PHE A 55 5.10 -4.90 1.90
CA PHE A 55 3.75 -4.48 2.27
C PHE A 55 3.22 -3.51 1.22
N PHE A 56 2.02 -3.79 0.73
CA PHE A 56 1.29 -2.92 -0.17
C PHE A 56 0.05 -2.40 0.55
N PHE A 57 -0.14 -1.09 0.51
CA PHE A 57 -1.24 -0.38 1.14
C PHE A 57 -2.16 0.18 0.07
N ARG A 58 -3.46 -0.01 0.24
CA ARG A 58 -4.47 0.57 -0.63
C ARG A 58 -4.80 1.96 -0.13
N HIS A 59 -4.68 2.93 -1.03
CA HIS A 59 -4.99 4.35 -0.76
C HIS A 59 -6.41 4.69 -1.23
N ASP A 60 -6.90 5.87 -0.86
CA ASP A 60 -8.29 6.28 -1.13
C ASP A 60 -8.60 6.45 -2.60
N ASP A 61 -7.60 6.80 -3.41
CA ASP A 61 -7.67 6.81 -4.88
C ASP A 61 -7.83 5.40 -5.49
N GLY A 62 -7.74 4.37 -4.65
CA GLY A 62 -7.87 2.97 -5.01
C GLY A 62 -6.57 2.33 -5.51
N CYS A 63 -5.49 3.09 -5.62
CA CYS A 63 -4.17 2.60 -6.00
C CYS A 63 -3.48 1.86 -4.84
N TRP A 64 -2.59 0.94 -5.19
CA TRP A 64 -1.67 0.29 -4.24
C TRP A 64 -0.31 0.99 -4.23
N ARG A 65 0.29 1.14 -3.04
CA ARG A 65 1.63 1.73 -2.84
C ARG A 65 2.38 0.99 -1.74
N VAL A 66 3.71 1.07 -1.71
CA VAL A 66 4.55 0.39 -0.68
C VAL A 66 4.72 1.19 0.62
N PHE A 67 4.06 2.33 0.73
CA PHE A 67 4.01 3.15 1.93
C PHE A 67 2.56 3.29 2.41
N PRO A 68 2.34 3.38 3.73
CA PRO A 68 0.99 3.55 4.27
C PRO A 68 0.39 4.88 3.81
N PRO A 69 -0.95 4.97 3.66
CA PRO A 69 -1.60 6.25 3.45
C PRO A 69 -1.23 7.22 4.58
N ALA A 70 -1.17 8.50 4.25
CA ALA A 70 -0.89 9.52 5.25
C ALA A 70 -1.93 9.40 6.37
N PRO A 71 -1.51 9.42 7.65
CA PRO A 71 -2.48 9.49 8.73
C PRO A 71 -3.33 10.74 8.52
N THR A 72 -4.64 10.66 8.77
CA THR A 72 -5.47 11.84 8.98
C THR A 72 -4.93 12.53 10.22
N LEU A 73 -4.04 13.50 10.00
CA LEU A 73 -3.61 14.39 11.05
C LEU A 73 -4.85 15.19 11.46
N PRO A 74 -5.05 15.45 12.77
CA PRO A 74 -6.06 16.42 13.16
C PRO A 74 -5.80 17.73 12.42
N GLU A 75 -6.79 18.21 11.66
CA GLU A 75 -6.71 19.49 10.99
C GLU A 75 -6.52 20.57 12.06
N MET A 76 -5.31 21.12 12.14
CA MET A 76 -5.07 22.31 12.95
C MET A 76 -5.76 23.48 12.27
N THR A 77 -7.01 23.73 12.67
CA THR A 77 -7.74 24.91 12.22
C THR A 77 -7.08 26.13 12.84
N LEU A 78 -6.39 26.94 12.02
CA LEU A 78 -5.89 28.25 12.46
C LEU A 78 -7.07 29.22 12.51
N GLU A 79 -7.78 29.22 13.63
CA GLU A 79 -8.75 30.25 13.94
C GLU A 79 -8.02 31.56 14.25
N ARG A 80 -8.14 32.53 13.33
CA ARG A 80 -7.60 33.88 13.53
C ARG A 80 -8.40 34.56 14.63
N LEU A 81 -7.89 34.54 15.85
CA LEU A 81 -8.42 35.35 16.95
C LEU A 81 -8.17 36.83 16.60
N ALA A 82 -9.24 37.56 16.27
CA ALA A 82 -9.18 39.01 16.10
C ALA A 82 -9.00 39.68 17.46
N ALA A 83 -8.14 40.69 17.51
CA ALA A 83 -7.86 41.51 18.69
C ALA A 83 -8.89 42.63 18.88
#